data_AF-A0A6A4L0X6-F1
#
_entry.id   AF-A0A6A4L0X6-F1
#
_cell.length_a   1.000
_cell.length_b   1.000
_cell.length_c   1.000
_cell.angle_alpha   90.00
_cell.angle_beta   90.00
_cell.angle_gamma   90.00
#
_symmetry.space_group_name_H-M   'P 1'
#
loop_
_entity.id
_entity.type
_entity.pdbx_description
1 polymer ?
#
loop_
_entity_poly.entity_id
_entity_poly.type
_entity_poly.pdbx_seq_one_letter_code
_entity_poly.pdbx_strand_id
1 'polypeptide(L)'
;MIKKTLVNDKNNQDLIKVLQKYRRAVSKPELKLKRSIAFLESCGIVGSQLSMLLRSKPWLFFQKERALRDLISRVLAMGFSVDSRMLVHAVHAVSGLSGETFSRKFEVFRSFGFSMDECMDMFRRAPGILRISEDKLKFKIDFFLNDAKLDRCALVSGPNCLAYSMEKRVIPRYRVLQARNLLSIEIQGDNKQVIQLGVSEDYPPWERAPIIFDI
;
A
#
# COMPACT_ATOMS: atom_id res chain seq x y z
N MET A 1 11.81 -16.92 -24.90
CA MET A 1 10.84 -15.86 -24.53
C MET A 1 10.86 -15.52 -23.04
N ILE A 2 10.71 -16.47 -22.10
CA ILE A 2 10.66 -16.18 -20.64
C ILE A 2 11.89 -15.42 -20.11
N LYS A 3 13.10 -15.72 -20.62
CA LYS A 3 14.30 -14.93 -20.29
C LYS A 3 14.13 -13.47 -20.75
N LYS A 4 13.83 -13.21 -22.03
CA LYS A 4 13.74 -11.82 -22.56
C LYS A 4 12.70 -10.92 -21.89
N THR A 5 11.57 -11.45 -21.39
CA THR A 5 10.53 -10.64 -20.71
C THR A 5 10.83 -10.35 -19.24
N LEU A 6 11.75 -11.09 -18.62
CA LEU A 6 12.17 -10.93 -17.21
C LEU A 6 13.62 -10.40 -17.08
N VAL A 7 14.29 -10.18 -18.22
CA VAL A 7 15.68 -9.71 -18.32
C VAL A 7 15.73 -8.22 -17.98
N ASN A 8 15.91 -7.93 -16.70
CA ASN A 8 16.82 -6.88 -16.25
C ASN A 8 17.19 -6.94 -14.77
N ASP A 9 16.92 -8.03 -14.06
CA ASP A 9 17.27 -8.13 -12.65
C ASP A 9 18.34 -9.19 -12.39
N LYS A 10 19.28 -8.88 -11.50
CA LYS A 10 20.43 -9.72 -11.08
C LYS A 10 20.00 -11.05 -10.41
N ASN A 11 18.71 -11.40 -10.43
CA ASN A 11 18.09 -12.40 -9.56
C ASN A 11 17.42 -13.57 -10.30
N ASN A 12 18.04 -14.06 -11.38
CA ASN A 12 17.56 -15.23 -12.12
C ASN A 12 17.53 -16.52 -11.27
N GLN A 13 18.35 -16.63 -10.22
CA GLN A 13 18.43 -17.83 -9.38
C GLN A 13 17.16 -18.06 -8.55
N ASP A 14 16.60 -17.01 -7.93
CA ASP A 14 15.36 -17.15 -7.16
C ASP A 14 14.17 -17.52 -8.05
N LEU A 15 14.14 -16.97 -9.26
CA LEU A 15 13.11 -17.28 -10.24
C LEU A 15 13.23 -18.72 -10.75
N ILE A 16 14.46 -19.22 -10.96
CA ILE A 16 14.72 -20.63 -11.28
C ILE A 16 14.28 -21.53 -10.13
N LYS A 17 14.60 -21.20 -8.88
CA LYS A 17 14.17 -21.98 -7.69
C LYS A 17 12.65 -22.03 -7.58
N VAL A 18 11.98 -20.89 -7.79
CA VAL A 18 10.50 -20.81 -7.86
C VAL A 18 9.98 -21.75 -8.96
N LEU A 19 10.50 -21.64 -10.18
CA LEU A 19 10.06 -22.48 -11.30
C LEU A 19 10.32 -23.97 -11.04
N GLN A 20 11.45 -24.33 -10.44
CA GLN A 20 11.75 -25.71 -10.06
C GLN A 20 10.77 -26.24 -9.01
N LYS A 21 10.42 -25.43 -8.01
CA LYS A 21 9.40 -25.77 -7.00
C LYS A 21 8.04 -26.04 -7.65
N TYR A 22 7.57 -25.17 -8.55
CA TYR A 22 6.27 -25.33 -9.21
C TYR A 22 6.31 -26.38 -10.33
N ARG A 23 7.46 -26.67 -10.94
CA ARG A 23 7.62 -27.75 -11.93
C ARG A 23 7.31 -29.12 -11.34
N ARG A 24 7.62 -29.33 -10.06
CA ARG A 24 7.31 -30.58 -9.35
C ARG A 24 5.84 -30.67 -8.92
N ALA A 25 5.17 -29.53 -8.73
CA ALA A 25 3.82 -29.47 -8.18
C ALA A 25 2.72 -29.20 -9.22
N VAL A 26 3.07 -28.77 -10.43
CA VAL A 26 2.11 -28.24 -11.42
C VAL A 26 2.39 -28.82 -12.81
N SER A 27 1.37 -29.40 -13.43
CA SER A 27 1.44 -29.84 -14.83
C SER A 27 1.60 -28.67 -15.80
N LYS A 28 2.53 -28.80 -16.77
CA LYS A 28 2.88 -27.82 -17.81
C LYS A 28 3.13 -26.40 -17.25
N PRO A 29 4.08 -26.23 -16.32
CA PRO A 29 4.29 -24.98 -15.58
C PRO A 29 4.67 -23.80 -16.49
N GLU A 30 5.44 -24.05 -17.56
CA GLU A 30 5.86 -23.03 -18.52
C GLU A 30 4.68 -22.46 -19.31
N LEU A 31 3.75 -23.32 -19.74
CA LEU A 31 2.56 -22.91 -20.46
C LEU A 31 1.62 -22.09 -19.56
N LYS A 32 1.44 -22.52 -18.30
CA LYS A 32 0.63 -21.77 -17.33
C LYS A 32 1.21 -20.39 -17.04
N LEU A 33 2.51 -20.33 -16.79
CA LEU A 33 3.21 -19.06 -16.59
C LEU A 33 3.03 -18.12 -17.78
N LYS A 34 3.23 -18.62 -19.01
CA LYS A 34 3.07 -17.82 -20.24
C LYS A 34 1.65 -17.27 -20.37
N ARG A 35 0.62 -18.08 -20.11
CA ARG A 35 -0.79 -17.65 -20.16
C ARG A 35 -1.11 -16.61 -19.10
N SER A 36 -0.66 -16.81 -17.86
CA SER A 36 -0.86 -15.86 -16.77
C SER A 36 -0.17 -14.52 -17.06
N ILE A 37 1.05 -14.54 -17.61
CA ILE A 37 1.76 -13.32 -18.04
C ILE A 37 0.95 -12.60 -19.13
N ALA A 38 0.57 -13.30 -20.20
CA ALA A 38 -0.18 -12.68 -21.30
C ALA A 38 -1.50 -12.05 -20.83
N PHE A 39 -2.20 -12.71 -19.90
CA PHE A 39 -3.41 -12.14 -19.29
C PHE A 39 -3.11 -10.89 -18.46
N LEU A 40 -2.11 -10.91 -17.58
CA LEU A 40 -1.74 -9.75 -16.78
C LEU A 40 -1.28 -8.57 -17.64
N GLU A 41 -0.55 -8.83 -18.73
CA GLU A 41 -0.16 -7.82 -19.73
C GLU A 41 -1.39 -7.20 -20.38
N SER A 42 -2.41 -8.01 -20.73
CA SER A 42 -3.68 -7.48 -21.27
C SER A 42 -4.47 -6.63 -20.27
N CYS A 43 -4.16 -6.69 -18.98
CA CYS A 43 -4.73 -5.85 -17.94
C CYS A 43 -3.83 -4.66 -17.55
N GLY A 44 -2.79 -4.36 -18.33
CA GLY A 44 -1.87 -3.24 -18.08
C GLY A 44 -0.73 -3.54 -17.09
N ILE A 45 -0.61 -4.77 -16.59
CA ILE A 45 0.47 -5.17 -15.66
C ILE A 45 1.63 -5.75 -16.48
N VAL A 46 2.69 -4.96 -16.67
CA VAL A 46 3.79 -5.27 -17.60
C VAL A 46 5.18 -5.12 -16.97
N GLY A 47 6.21 -5.68 -17.61
CA GLY A 47 7.62 -5.43 -17.28
C GLY A 47 7.98 -5.62 -15.80
N SER A 48 8.50 -4.57 -15.16
CA SER A 48 8.94 -4.61 -13.75
C SER A 48 7.81 -4.94 -12.77
N GLN A 49 6.55 -4.64 -13.11
CA GLN A 49 5.38 -4.98 -12.30
C GLN A 49 5.15 -6.49 -12.26
N LEU A 50 5.30 -7.18 -13.40
CA LEU A 50 5.26 -8.64 -13.48
C LEU A 50 6.40 -9.25 -12.67
N SER A 51 7.62 -8.71 -12.82
CA SER A 51 8.79 -9.16 -12.06
C SER A 51 8.58 -9.01 -10.55
N MET A 52 7.97 -7.91 -10.12
CA MET A 52 7.61 -7.67 -8.72
C MET A 52 6.63 -8.74 -8.21
N LEU A 53 5.54 -8.99 -8.93
CA LEU A 53 4.54 -9.99 -8.53
C LEU A 53 5.11 -11.41 -8.56
N LEU A 54 5.92 -11.76 -9.56
CA LEU A 54 6.50 -13.09 -9.68
C LEU A 54 7.48 -13.38 -8.56
N ARG A 55 8.21 -12.35 -8.09
CA ARG A 55 9.09 -12.45 -6.94
C ARG A 55 8.33 -12.54 -5.62
N SER A 56 7.30 -11.72 -5.42
CA SER A 56 6.60 -11.63 -4.13
C SER A 56 5.51 -12.69 -3.94
N LYS A 57 4.82 -13.06 -5.02
CA LYS A 57 3.65 -13.95 -5.05
C LYS A 57 3.71 -14.90 -6.26
N PRO A 58 4.74 -15.76 -6.35
CA PRO A 58 4.91 -16.63 -7.52
C PRO A 58 3.72 -17.56 -7.77
N TRP A 59 3.03 -17.99 -6.71
CA TRP A 59 1.84 -18.84 -6.80
C TRP A 59 0.72 -18.23 -7.66
N LEU A 60 0.64 -16.89 -7.77
CA LEU A 60 -0.38 -16.17 -8.55
C LEU A 60 -0.33 -16.55 -10.04
N PHE A 61 0.86 -16.84 -10.57
CA PHE A 61 1.08 -17.20 -11.97
C PHE A 61 0.76 -18.67 -12.27
N PHE A 62 0.61 -19.51 -11.23
CA PHE A 62 0.36 -20.94 -11.38
C PHE A 62 -1.06 -21.35 -10.95
N GLN A 63 -1.91 -20.38 -10.58
CA GLN A 63 -3.31 -20.63 -10.28
C GLN A 63 -4.14 -21.00 -11.52
N LYS A 64 -5.38 -21.42 -11.30
CA LYS A 64 -6.35 -21.58 -12.37
C LYS A 64 -6.62 -20.20 -13.00
N GLU A 65 -6.73 -20.16 -14.32
CA GLU A 65 -6.98 -18.92 -15.07
C GLU A 65 -8.21 -18.14 -14.53
N ARG A 66 -9.30 -18.86 -14.24
CA ARG A 66 -10.50 -18.29 -13.62
C ARG A 66 -10.19 -17.54 -12.31
N ALA A 67 -9.41 -18.13 -11.41
CA ALA A 67 -9.08 -17.50 -10.12
C ALA A 67 -8.25 -16.22 -10.30
N LEU A 68 -7.32 -16.21 -11.26
CA LEU A 68 -6.54 -15.02 -11.59
C LEU A 68 -7.43 -13.92 -12.18
N ARG A 69 -8.36 -14.28 -13.07
CA ARG A 69 -9.34 -13.35 -13.64
C ARG A 69 -10.26 -12.77 -12.57
N ASP A 70 -10.81 -13.61 -11.69
CA ASP A 70 -11.68 -13.20 -10.59
C ASP A 70 -10.96 -12.22 -9.64
N LEU A 71 -9.67 -12.46 -9.37
CA LEU A 71 -8.83 -11.54 -8.58
C LEU A 71 -8.70 -10.17 -9.26
N ILE A 72 -8.37 -10.13 -10.56
CA ILE A 72 -8.25 -8.86 -11.28
C ILE A 72 -9.60 -8.13 -11.32
N SER A 73 -10.69 -8.83 -11.66
CA SER A 73 -12.04 -8.27 -11.67
C SER A 73 -12.44 -7.69 -10.31
N ARG A 74 -12.12 -8.38 -9.22
CA ARG A 74 -12.35 -7.88 -7.85
C ARG A 74 -11.60 -6.57 -7.59
N VAL A 75 -10.34 -6.46 -8.04
CA VAL A 75 -9.55 -5.24 -7.87
C VAL A 75 -10.10 -4.10 -8.74
N LEU A 76 -10.49 -4.36 -9.97
CA LEU A 76 -11.11 -3.35 -10.83
C LEU A 76 -12.44 -2.84 -10.25
N ALA A 77 -13.26 -3.74 -9.70
CA ALA A 77 -14.50 -3.38 -9.00
C ALA A 77 -14.28 -2.52 -7.74
N MET A 78 -13.06 -2.50 -7.18
CA MET A 78 -12.67 -1.61 -6.08
C MET A 78 -12.27 -0.20 -6.55
N GLY A 79 -12.39 0.09 -7.86
CA GLY A 79 -12.18 1.42 -8.44
C GLY A 79 -10.77 1.65 -8.98
N PHE A 80 -9.97 0.60 -9.21
CA PHE A 80 -8.68 0.72 -9.88
C PHE A 80 -8.85 0.66 -11.41
N SER A 81 -8.12 1.50 -12.14
CA SER A 81 -8.02 1.43 -13.60
C SER A 81 -6.85 0.54 -14.04
N VAL A 82 -6.96 -0.07 -15.23
CA VAL A 82 -5.88 -0.81 -15.91
C VAL A 82 -4.66 0.06 -16.21
N ASP A 83 -4.85 1.36 -16.37
CA ASP A 83 -3.77 2.32 -16.62
C ASP A 83 -3.10 2.81 -15.32
N SER A 84 -3.63 2.44 -14.16
CA SER A 84 -3.12 2.89 -12.88
C SER A 84 -1.88 2.12 -12.46
N ARG A 85 -0.81 2.86 -12.11
CA ARG A 85 0.38 2.29 -11.45
C ARG A 85 0.04 1.60 -10.12
N MET A 86 -1.08 1.94 -9.49
CA MET A 86 -1.52 1.31 -8.24
C MET A 86 -2.20 -0.04 -8.44
N LEU A 87 -2.62 -0.39 -9.65
CA LEU A 87 -3.29 -1.67 -9.93
C LEU A 87 -2.44 -2.86 -9.46
N VAL A 88 -1.16 -2.90 -9.85
CA VAL A 88 -0.26 -3.99 -9.45
C VAL A 88 -0.09 -4.08 -7.93
N HIS A 89 -0.06 -2.93 -7.24
CA HIS A 89 0.05 -2.88 -5.78
C HIS A 89 -1.21 -3.37 -5.09
N ALA A 90 -2.39 -3.08 -5.66
CA ALA A 90 -3.67 -3.59 -5.21
C ALA A 90 -3.78 -5.11 -5.39
N VAL A 91 -3.45 -5.62 -6.58
CA VAL A 91 -3.38 -7.07 -6.85
C VAL A 91 -2.42 -7.75 -5.87
N HIS A 92 -1.25 -7.15 -5.63
CA HIS A 92 -0.30 -7.66 -4.65
C HIS A 92 -0.88 -7.68 -3.23
N ALA A 93 -1.60 -6.62 -2.83
CA ALA A 93 -2.18 -6.50 -1.50
C ALA A 93 -3.30 -7.52 -1.26
N VAL A 94 -4.21 -7.70 -2.22
CA VAL A 94 -5.42 -8.52 -2.03
C VAL A 94 -5.26 -9.98 -2.45
N SER A 95 -4.23 -10.33 -3.22
CA SER A 95 -4.04 -11.71 -3.70
C SER A 95 -4.03 -12.74 -2.57
N GLY A 96 -3.45 -12.41 -1.41
CA GLY A 96 -3.42 -13.30 -0.24
C GLY A 96 -4.56 -13.12 0.75
N LEU A 97 -5.56 -12.28 0.47
CA LEU A 97 -6.60 -11.92 1.44
C LEU A 97 -7.95 -12.55 1.09
N SER A 98 -8.48 -13.34 2.02
CA SER A 98 -9.89 -13.75 1.95
C SER A 98 -10.81 -12.51 2.00
N GLY A 99 -12.03 -12.65 1.50
CA GLY A 99 -13.05 -11.60 1.63
C GLY A 99 -13.25 -11.18 3.09
N GLU A 100 -13.34 -12.17 3.99
CA GLU A 100 -13.46 -11.93 5.42
C GLU A 100 -12.28 -11.16 6.02
N THR A 101 -11.04 -11.55 5.69
CA THR A 101 -9.84 -10.85 6.21
C THR A 101 -9.78 -9.42 5.67
N PHE A 102 -10.19 -9.21 4.43
CA PHE A 102 -10.30 -7.88 3.85
C PHE A 102 -11.31 -7.02 4.63
N SER A 103 -12.51 -7.55 4.90
CA SER A 103 -13.54 -6.86 5.69
C SER A 103 -13.07 -6.56 7.11
N ARG A 104 -12.47 -7.52 7.82
CA ARG A 104 -11.94 -7.32 9.18
C ARG A 104 -10.91 -6.19 9.25
N LYS A 105 -10.04 -6.06 8.24
CA LYS A 105 -9.08 -4.94 8.17
C LYS A 105 -9.74 -3.58 8.03
N PHE A 106 -10.85 -3.50 7.29
CA PHE A 106 -11.63 -2.26 7.21
C PHE A 106 -12.41 -1.98 8.49
N GLU A 107 -12.91 -3.01 9.16
CA GLU A 107 -13.53 -2.84 10.49
C GLU A 107 -12.54 -2.30 11.52
N VAL A 108 -11.24 -2.61 11.42
CA VAL A 108 -10.21 -1.93 12.23
C VAL A 108 -10.25 -0.42 12.00
N PHE A 109 -10.19 0.05 10.76
CA PHE A 109 -10.31 1.49 10.49
C PHE A 109 -11.64 2.07 10.98
N ARG A 110 -12.76 1.40 10.74
CA ARG A 110 -14.07 1.87 11.19
C ARG A 110 -14.18 1.99 12.70
N SER A 111 -13.47 1.15 13.46
CA SER A 111 -13.40 1.27 14.92
C SER A 111 -12.72 2.55 15.41
N PHE A 112 -11.95 3.23 14.55
CA PHE A 112 -11.36 4.56 14.79
C PHE A 112 -12.14 5.71 14.11
N GLY A 113 -13.39 5.46 13.69
CA GLY A 113 -14.27 6.50 13.16
C GLY A 113 -14.07 6.84 11.69
N PHE A 114 -13.33 6.04 10.92
CA PHE A 114 -13.26 6.20 9.46
C PHE A 114 -14.54 5.65 8.81
N SER A 115 -15.06 6.39 7.83
CA SER A 115 -16.13 5.88 6.95
C SER A 115 -15.60 4.81 5.99
N MET A 116 -16.50 4.00 5.44
CA MET A 116 -16.14 3.00 4.43
C MET A 116 -15.55 3.65 3.16
N ASP A 117 -16.06 4.81 2.77
CA ASP A 117 -15.56 5.56 1.61
C ASP A 117 -14.14 6.06 1.83
N GLU A 118 -13.82 6.56 3.02
CA GLU A 118 -12.45 6.94 3.40
C GLU A 118 -11.53 5.73 3.46
N CYS A 119 -11.99 4.58 3.97
CA CYS A 119 -11.22 3.34 3.96
C CYS A 119 -10.88 2.91 2.53
N MET A 120 -11.87 2.97 1.63
CA MET A 120 -11.68 2.65 0.22
C MET A 120 -10.76 3.65 -0.48
N ASP A 121 -10.86 4.93 -0.15
CA ASP A 121 -9.97 5.95 -0.70
C ASP A 121 -8.52 5.75 -0.25
N MET A 122 -8.30 5.53 1.04
CA MET A 122 -7.00 5.20 1.58
C MET A 122 -6.42 3.93 0.94
N PHE A 123 -7.24 2.90 0.76
CA PHE A 123 -6.82 1.66 0.08
C PHE A 123 -6.43 1.91 -1.38
N ARG A 124 -7.19 2.72 -2.13
CA ARG A 124 -6.87 3.09 -3.52
C ARG A 124 -5.53 3.82 -3.64
N ARG A 125 -5.22 4.68 -2.67
CA ARG A 125 -3.98 5.47 -2.65
C ARG A 125 -2.78 4.72 -2.08
N ALA A 126 -3.01 3.81 -1.14
CA ALA A 126 -1.97 3.04 -0.47
C ALA A 126 -2.37 1.58 -0.27
N PRO A 127 -2.46 0.74 -1.34
CA PRO A 127 -2.94 -0.63 -1.19
C PRO A 127 -2.13 -1.48 -0.22
N GLY A 128 -0.85 -1.12 -0.03
CA GLY A 128 0.08 -1.78 0.88
C GLY A 128 -0.37 -1.79 2.36
N ILE A 129 -1.25 -0.88 2.78
CA ILE A 129 -1.74 -0.82 4.17
C ILE A 129 -2.49 -2.10 4.57
N LEU A 130 -3.15 -2.77 3.61
CA LEU A 130 -3.87 -4.02 3.88
C LEU A 130 -2.96 -5.25 4.02
N ARG A 131 -1.65 -5.10 3.79
CA ARG A 131 -0.68 -6.17 4.05
C ARG A 131 -0.20 -6.19 5.50
N ILE A 132 -0.55 -5.17 6.28
CA ILE A 132 -0.22 -5.05 7.71
C ILE A 132 -1.17 -5.95 8.50
N SER A 133 -0.71 -6.59 9.59
CA SER A 133 -1.61 -7.34 10.47
C SER A 133 -2.62 -6.40 11.15
N GLU A 134 -3.77 -6.92 11.57
CA GLU A 134 -4.82 -6.13 12.22
C GLU A 134 -4.29 -5.44 13.48
N ASP A 135 -3.55 -6.15 14.34
CA ASP A 135 -2.96 -5.57 15.56
C ASP A 135 -1.97 -4.44 15.27
N LYS A 136 -1.11 -4.63 14.25
CA LYS A 136 -0.16 -3.59 13.84
C LYS A 136 -0.88 -2.39 13.24
N LEU A 137 -1.94 -2.63 12.49
CA LEU A 137 -2.74 -1.56 11.92
C LEU A 137 -3.43 -0.75 13.02
N LYS A 138 -4.04 -1.43 14.00
CA LYS A 138 -4.64 -0.81 15.19
C LYS A 138 -3.63 0.04 15.94
N PHE A 139 -2.46 -0.51 16.27
CA PHE A 139 -1.37 0.21 16.94
C PHE A 139 -0.92 1.46 16.16
N LYS A 140 -0.81 1.35 14.83
CA LYS A 140 -0.38 2.45 13.98
C LYS A 140 -1.40 3.58 13.93
N ILE A 141 -2.67 3.26 13.75
CA ILE A 141 -3.74 4.25 13.72
C ILE A 141 -3.84 4.95 15.08
N ASP A 142 -3.82 4.18 16.16
CA ASP A 142 -3.83 4.70 17.54
C ASP A 142 -2.67 5.66 17.79
N PHE A 143 -1.44 5.29 17.43
CA PHE A 143 -0.28 6.18 17.54
C PHE A 143 -0.49 7.50 16.78
N PHE A 144 -0.94 7.45 15.52
CA PHE A 144 -1.11 8.68 14.74
C PHE A 144 -2.21 9.59 15.30
N LEU A 145 -3.36 9.03 15.69
CA LEU A 145 -4.49 9.82 16.17
C LEU A 145 -4.31 10.29 17.63
N ASN A 146 -3.79 9.43 18.50
CA ASN A 146 -3.77 9.65 19.93
C ASN A 146 -2.41 10.14 20.46
N ASP A 147 -1.30 9.58 20.00
CA ASP A 147 0.03 10.00 20.48
C ASP A 147 0.54 11.21 19.70
N ALA A 148 0.49 11.13 18.37
CA ALA A 148 0.95 12.18 17.47
C ALA A 148 -0.10 13.26 17.19
N LYS A 149 -1.34 13.09 17.69
CA LYS A 149 -2.47 14.03 17.55
C LYS A 149 -2.70 14.47 16.10
N LEU A 150 -2.43 13.58 15.14
CA LEU A 150 -2.65 13.85 13.72
C LEU A 150 -4.14 13.83 13.43
N ASP A 151 -4.62 14.87 12.73
CA ASP A 151 -6.01 14.90 12.31
C ASP A 151 -6.36 13.72 11.39
N ARG A 152 -7.57 13.21 11.55
CA ARG A 152 -8.07 12.08 10.77
C ARG A 152 -8.07 12.38 9.27
N CYS A 153 -8.40 13.61 8.85
CA CYS A 153 -8.37 14.01 7.45
C CYS A 153 -6.95 14.01 6.89
N ALA A 154 -5.95 14.36 7.71
CA ALA A 154 -4.55 14.26 7.32
C ALA A 154 -4.12 12.79 7.12
N LEU A 155 -4.62 11.86 7.95
CA LEU A 155 -4.35 10.43 7.75
C LEU A 155 -5.01 9.88 6.48
N VAL A 156 -6.26 10.27 6.21
CA VAL A 156 -6.94 9.96 4.93
C VAL A 156 -6.18 10.55 3.74
N SER A 157 -5.63 11.74 3.92
CA SER A 157 -4.82 12.44 2.91
C SER A 157 -3.41 11.87 2.76
N GLY A 158 -2.90 11.09 3.71
CA GLY A 158 -1.54 10.52 3.67
C GLY A 158 -1.44 9.08 4.17
N PRO A 159 -2.19 8.10 3.64
CA PRO A 159 -2.31 6.76 4.23
C PRO A 159 -1.02 5.93 4.14
N ASN A 160 -0.09 6.30 3.25
CA ASN A 160 1.22 5.63 3.11
C ASN A 160 2.04 5.66 4.41
N CYS A 161 1.82 6.63 5.30
CA CYS A 161 2.52 6.68 6.58
C CYS A 161 2.25 5.43 7.44
N LEU A 162 1.08 4.81 7.31
CA LEU A 162 0.73 3.55 7.97
C LEU A 162 1.60 2.39 7.47
N ALA A 163 2.08 2.42 6.22
CA ALA A 163 2.90 1.35 5.66
C ALA A 163 4.38 1.39 6.11
N TYR A 164 4.87 2.50 6.68
CA TYR A 164 6.26 2.62 7.10
C TYR A 164 6.58 1.87 8.40
N SER A 165 7.85 1.55 8.63
CA SER A 165 8.27 0.97 9.91
C SER A 165 8.11 1.98 11.05
N MET A 166 7.45 1.56 12.14
CA MET A 166 7.26 2.41 13.32
C MET A 166 8.60 2.76 13.96
N GLU A 167 9.40 1.73 14.27
CA GLU A 167 10.69 1.88 14.95
C GLU A 167 11.74 2.56 14.07
N LYS A 168 11.81 2.23 12.78
CA LYS A 168 12.90 2.70 11.91
C LYS A 168 12.62 4.03 11.21
N ARG A 169 11.35 4.47 11.11
CA ARG A 169 10.99 5.65 10.33
C ARG A 169 10.01 6.57 11.04
N VAL A 170 8.89 6.06 11.54
CA VAL A 170 7.84 6.92 12.11
C VAL A 170 8.29 7.54 13.43
N ILE A 171 8.67 6.72 14.42
CA ILE A 171 9.06 7.18 15.75
C ILE A 171 10.30 8.09 15.71
N PRO A 172 11.39 7.77 14.98
CA PRO A 172 12.55 8.65 14.90
C PRO A 172 12.20 10.04 14.33
N ARG A 173 11.37 10.10 13.29
CA ARG A 173 10.95 11.38 12.69
C ARG A 173 10.01 12.15 13.61
N TYR A 174 9.07 11.45 14.26
CA TYR A 174 8.18 12.05 15.24
C TYR A 174 8.95 12.72 16.38
N ARG A 175 9.97 12.04 16.95
CA ARG A 175 10.83 12.60 18.01
C ARG A 175 11.56 13.87 17.57
N VAL A 176 12.06 13.91 16.33
CA VAL A 176 12.72 15.11 15.78
C VAL A 176 11.72 16.26 15.62
N LEU A 177 10.52 15.98 15.12
CA LEU A 177 9.47 17.01 14.96
C LEU A 177 9.01 17.56 16.32
N GLN A 178 8.86 16.68 17.31
CA GLN A 178 8.51 17.05 18.68
C GLN A 178 9.61 17.91 19.32
N ALA A 179 10.88 17.53 19.18
CA ALA A 179 12.01 18.29 19.72
C ALA A 179 12.21 19.67 19.08
N ARG A 180 11.68 19.89 17.87
CA ARG A 180 11.72 21.17 17.17
C ARG A 180 10.48 22.04 17.42
N ASN A 181 9.55 21.61 18.28
CA ASN A 181 8.24 22.25 18.49
C ASN A 181 7.44 22.49 17.20
N LEU A 182 7.75 21.76 16.12
CA LEU A 182 7.03 21.86 14.83
C LEU A 182 5.68 21.13 14.88
N LEU A 183 5.37 20.49 16.01
CA LEU A 183 4.06 19.97 16.37
C LEU A 183 3.49 20.90 17.46
N SER A 184 3.21 22.15 17.12
CA SER A 184 2.48 23.06 18.00
C SER A 184 0.99 22.68 17.99
N ILE A 185 0.50 22.23 19.14
CA ILE A 185 -0.92 22.00 19.41
C ILE A 185 -1.43 23.24 20.13
N GLU A 186 -2.20 24.08 19.46
CA GLU A 186 -3.05 25.08 20.12
C GLU A 186 -4.49 24.58 20.08
N ILE A 187 -5.05 24.27 21.25
CA ILE A 187 -6.49 24.12 21.42
C ILE A 187 -7.00 25.50 21.80
N GLN A 188 -7.72 26.16 20.90
CA GLN A 188 -8.55 27.30 21.26
C GLN A 188 -10.01 27.02 20.89
N GLY A 189 -10.88 27.26 21.87
CA GLY A 189 -12.22 26.71 22.00
C GLY A 189 -13.23 27.09 20.92
N ASP A 190 -14.32 26.33 20.93
CA ASP A 190 -15.64 26.60 20.35
C ASP A 190 -15.70 27.68 19.26
N ASN A 191 -15.25 27.35 18.06
CA ASN A 191 -15.96 27.64 16.80
C ASN A 191 -15.17 27.15 15.59
N LYS A 192 -15.89 26.58 14.62
CA LYS A 192 -15.36 26.11 13.34
C LYS A 192 -14.61 27.24 12.63
N GLN A 193 -13.33 27.04 12.29
CA GLN A 193 -12.71 27.44 11.01
C GLN A 193 -11.21 27.11 10.95
N VAL A 194 -10.82 26.45 9.85
CA VAL A 194 -9.49 26.45 9.19
C VAL A 194 -8.25 26.31 10.09
N ILE A 195 -7.67 25.09 10.13
CA ILE A 195 -6.30 24.89 10.59
C ILE A 195 -5.37 25.06 9.39
N GLN A 196 -4.73 26.21 9.30
CA GLN A 196 -3.64 26.45 8.38
C GLN A 196 -2.35 25.96 9.05
N LEU A 197 -1.61 25.06 8.39
CA LEU A 197 -0.26 24.68 8.81
C LEU A 197 0.66 25.90 8.64
N GLY A 198 0.66 26.79 9.63
CA GLY A 198 1.59 27.90 9.75
C GLY A 198 2.81 27.46 10.55
N VAL A 199 3.99 27.54 9.94
CA VAL A 199 5.25 27.55 10.69
C VAL A 199 5.24 28.82 11.54
N SER A 200 5.56 28.71 12.84
CA SER A 200 5.66 29.84 13.78
C SER A 200 6.29 31.08 13.12
N GLU A 201 5.69 32.26 13.34
CA GLU A 201 6.14 33.54 12.76
C GLU A 201 7.57 33.93 13.15
N ASP A 202 8.13 33.26 14.18
CA ASP A 202 9.47 33.48 14.69
C ASP A 202 10.57 32.84 13.83
N TYR A 203 10.23 32.14 12.74
CA TYR A 203 11.20 31.53 11.84
C TYR A 203 11.54 32.39 10.60
N PRO A 204 12.81 32.36 10.14
CA PRO A 204 13.25 33.13 8.98
C PRO A 204 12.48 32.78 7.70
N PRO A 205 12.27 33.73 6.76
CA PRO A 205 11.41 33.55 5.59
C PRO A 205 11.69 32.31 4.72
N TRP A 206 12.92 31.81 4.68
CA TRP A 206 13.32 30.63 3.91
C TRP A 206 13.00 29.29 4.59
N GLU A 207 12.65 29.29 5.88
CA GLU A 207 12.17 28.11 6.62
C GLU A 207 10.63 28.01 6.64
N ARG A 208 9.93 29.02 6.08
CA ARG A 208 8.47 29.06 5.95
C ARG A 208 7.93 28.35 4.70
N ALA A 209 8.81 27.75 3.90
CA ALA A 209 8.34 26.96 2.76
C ALA A 209 7.46 25.82 3.30
N PRO A 210 6.24 25.62 2.74
CA PRO A 210 5.41 24.51 3.16
C PRO A 210 6.24 23.24 3.06
N ILE A 211 6.29 22.47 4.14
CA ILE A 211 6.82 21.12 4.12
C ILE A 211 5.86 20.33 3.23
N ILE A 212 6.09 20.39 1.91
CA ILE A 212 5.47 19.50 0.96
C ILE A 212 6.02 18.14 1.34
N PHE A 213 5.17 17.38 2.02
CA PHE A 213 5.40 15.99 2.28
C PHE A 213 5.54 15.26 0.95
N ASP A 214 6.78 15.09 0.48
CA ASP A 214 7.12 14.00 -0.42
C ASP A 214 7.01 12.68 0.37
N ILE A 215 5.76 12.21 0.52
CA ILE A 215 5.34 10.90 1.07
C ILE A 215 5.35 9.85 -0.04
#